data_AF-A0A1I7S516-F1
#
_entry.id   AF-A0A1I7S516-F1
#
_cell.length_a   1.000
_cell.length_b   1.000
_cell.length_c   1.000
_cell.angle_alpha   90.00
_cell.angle_beta   90.00
_cell.angle_gamma   90.00
#
_symmetry.space_group_name_H-M   'P 1'
#
loop_
_entity.id
_entity.type
_entity.pdbx_description
1 polymer ?
#
loop_
_entity_poly.entity_id
_entity_poly.type
_entity_poly.pdbx_seq_one_letter_code
_entity_poly.pdbx_strand_id
1 'polypeptide(L)'
;MRPACVLFFSVILLAANGKINDGKKEFCTGCQKVLDNSFVNYQSMTSRRVLRHKLKHLCKRYFEYRRRCLSILPPNFHVIADHMDSAISLGIYKPLDTCTNLKECSHGAKQITIPKYF
;
A
#
# COMPACT_ATOMS: atom_id res chain seq x y z
N MET A 1 47.36 -10.26 27.95
CA MET A 1 45.98 -10.78 27.76
C MET A 1 45.06 -9.61 27.40
N ARG A 2 44.35 -9.74 26.27
CA ARG A 2 43.36 -8.79 25.68
C ARG A 2 42.03 -8.86 26.48
N PRO A 3 41.15 -7.82 26.54
CA PRO A 3 40.49 -7.34 25.32
C PRO A 3 40.10 -5.85 25.23
N ALA A 4 40.40 -5.29 24.07
CA ALA A 4 39.83 -4.07 23.51
C ALA A 4 38.46 -4.36 22.86
N CYS A 5 37.42 -4.62 23.66
CA CYS A 5 36.10 -5.05 23.15
C CYS A 5 34.96 -4.02 23.30
N VAL A 6 35.17 -2.86 23.92
CA VAL A 6 34.04 -2.03 24.38
C VAL A 6 33.69 -0.87 23.42
N LEU A 7 34.50 -0.58 22.41
CA LEU A 7 34.32 0.63 21.60
C LEU A 7 33.67 0.44 20.21
N PHE A 8 33.23 -0.77 19.85
CA PHE A 8 32.62 -1.02 18.54
C PHE A 8 31.07 -1.01 18.51
N PHE A 9 30.40 -0.95 19.66
CA PHE A 9 28.94 -1.07 19.71
C PHE A 9 28.15 0.22 19.45
N SER A 10 28.78 1.40 19.48
CA SER A 10 28.07 2.68 19.37
C SER A 10 27.82 3.17 17.93
N VAL A 11 28.46 2.55 16.91
CA VAL A 11 28.38 3.04 15.51
C VAL A 11 27.28 2.35 14.69
N ILE A 12 26.70 1.25 15.16
CA ILE A 12 25.72 0.46 14.36
C ILE A 12 24.29 1.05 14.40
N LEU A 13 23.97 1.92 15.35
CA LEU A 13 22.59 2.41 15.57
C LEU A 13 22.15 3.58 14.67
N LEU A 14 23.04 4.23 13.94
CA LEU A 14 22.69 5.41 13.11
C LEU A 14 22.26 5.06 11.67
N ALA A 15 22.55 3.86 11.17
CA ALA A 15 22.24 3.48 9.78
C ALA A 15 20.83 2.90 9.56
N ALA A 16 20.05 2.67 10.64
CA ALA A 16 18.72 2.07 10.54
C ALA A 16 17.60 3.06 10.20
N ASN A 17 17.80 4.36 10.42
CA ASN A 17 16.73 5.35 10.30
C ASN A 17 16.44 5.82 8.87
N GLY A 18 17.41 5.72 7.95
CA GLY A 18 17.21 6.14 6.55
C GLY A 18 16.26 5.21 5.77
N LYS A 19 16.35 3.89 5.99
CA LYS A 19 15.58 2.90 5.21
C LYS A 19 14.09 2.82 5.57
N ILE A 20 13.71 3.27 6.78
CA ILE A 20 12.32 3.20 7.25
C ILE A 20 11.43 4.20 6.49
N ASN A 21 11.99 5.35 6.11
CA ASN A 21 11.22 6.39 5.42
C ASN A 21 11.01 6.07 3.93
N ASP A 22 11.99 5.48 3.24
CA ASP A 22 11.82 5.05 1.85
C ASP A 22 10.81 3.91 1.72
N GLY A 23 10.86 2.92 2.61
CA GLY A 23 9.90 1.80 2.59
C GLY A 23 8.45 2.26 2.75
N LYS A 24 8.18 3.28 3.56
CA LYS A 24 6.82 3.86 3.70
C LYS A 24 6.33 4.53 2.41
N LYS A 25 7.23 5.19 1.66
CA LYS A 25 6.89 5.81 0.38
C LYS A 25 6.59 4.77 -0.69
N GLU A 26 7.37 3.70 -0.73
CA GLU A 26 7.15 2.57 -1.66
C GLU A 26 5.83 1.84 -1.37
N PHE A 27 5.51 1.61 -0.10
CA PHE A 27 4.24 0.97 0.30
C PHE A 27 3.04 1.84 -0.03
N CYS A 28 3.11 3.14 0.26
CA CYS A 28 2.05 4.08 -0.10
C CYS A 28 1.82 4.09 -1.63
N THR A 29 2.89 4.11 -2.42
CA THR A 29 2.83 4.06 -3.89
C THR A 29 2.23 2.74 -4.37
N GLY A 30 2.68 1.61 -3.82
CA GLY A 30 2.19 0.28 -4.16
C GLY A 30 0.72 0.10 -3.83
N CYS A 31 0.28 0.57 -2.66
CA CYS A 31 -1.12 0.56 -2.25
C CYS A 31 -1.98 1.34 -3.23
N GLN A 32 -1.61 2.59 -3.56
CA GLN A 32 -2.38 3.42 -4.48
C GLN A 32 -2.50 2.77 -5.86
N LYS A 33 -1.41 2.18 -6.39
CA LYS A 33 -1.42 1.45 -7.67
C LYS A 33 -2.38 0.27 -7.68
N VAL A 34 -2.35 -0.56 -6.64
CA VAL A 34 -3.22 -1.75 -6.55
C VAL A 34 -4.69 -1.33 -6.46
N LEU A 35 -5.00 -0.33 -5.63
CA LEU A 35 -6.38 0.11 -5.42
C LEU A 35 -6.96 0.80 -6.66
N ASP A 36 -6.18 1.61 -7.36
CA ASP A 36 -6.61 2.23 -8.62
C ASP A 36 -6.94 1.19 -9.68
N ASN A 37 -6.06 0.21 -9.90
CA ASN A 37 -6.33 -0.87 -10.86
C ASN A 37 -7.51 -1.76 -10.43
N SER A 38 -7.70 -1.96 -9.13
CA SER A 38 -8.84 -2.69 -8.59
C SER A 38 -10.16 -1.94 -8.83
N PHE A 39 -10.16 -0.62 -8.68
CA PHE A 39 -11.34 0.23 -8.86
C PHE A 39 -11.90 0.15 -10.28
N VAL A 40 -11.03 0.16 -11.31
CA VAL A 40 -11.44 0.04 -12.72
C VAL A 40 -12.25 -1.24 -12.98
N ASN A 41 -11.91 -2.35 -12.31
CA ASN A 41 -12.66 -3.60 -12.41
C ASN A 41 -13.90 -3.61 -11.51
N TYR A 42 -13.82 -2.96 -10.35
CA TYR A 42 -14.90 -2.97 -9.38
C TYR A 42 -16.08 -2.10 -9.83
N GLN A 43 -15.83 -0.95 -10.46
CA GLN A 43 -16.89 -0.05 -10.95
C GLN A 43 -17.82 -0.70 -11.99
N SER A 44 -17.37 -1.75 -12.71
CA SER A 44 -18.18 -2.39 -13.75
C SER A 44 -19.04 -3.55 -13.27
N MET A 45 -18.69 -4.19 -12.15
CA MET A 45 -19.32 -5.45 -11.69
C MET A 45 -19.70 -5.44 -10.21
N THR A 46 -19.17 -4.48 -9.42
CA THR A 46 -19.49 -4.22 -7.99
C THR A 46 -19.56 -5.46 -7.08
N SER A 47 -18.81 -6.51 -7.43
CA SER A 47 -18.79 -7.76 -6.66
C SER A 47 -17.66 -7.79 -5.65
N ARG A 48 -18.01 -7.77 -4.35
CA ARG A 48 -17.05 -7.81 -3.24
C ARG A 48 -16.17 -9.08 -3.25
N ARG A 49 -16.73 -10.22 -3.66
CA ARG A 49 -15.96 -11.48 -3.81
C ARG A 49 -14.91 -11.36 -4.92
N VAL A 50 -15.29 -10.76 -6.05
CA VAL A 50 -14.36 -10.53 -7.16
C VAL A 50 -13.30 -9.52 -6.78
N LEU A 51 -13.66 -8.44 -6.08
CA LEU A 51 -12.71 -7.46 -5.54
C LEU A 51 -11.63 -8.14 -4.70
N ARG A 52 -12.01 -8.97 -3.72
CA ARG A 52 -11.06 -9.70 -2.88
C ARG A 52 -10.11 -10.56 -3.71
N HIS A 53 -10.61 -11.26 -4.73
CA HIS A 53 -9.78 -12.08 -5.61
C HIS A 53 -8.84 -11.21 -6.46
N LYS A 54 -9.34 -10.10 -7.02
CA LYS A 54 -8.57 -9.15 -7.81
C LYS A 54 -7.45 -8.52 -6.99
N LEU A 55 -7.71 -8.12 -5.74
CA LEU A 55 -6.69 -7.62 -4.82
C LEU A 55 -5.58 -8.65 -4.61
N LYS A 56 -5.93 -9.92 -4.34
CA LYS A 56 -4.92 -11.00 -4.21
C LYS A 56 -4.09 -11.17 -5.49
N HIS A 57 -4.73 -11.12 -6.65
CA HIS A 57 -4.05 -11.22 -7.94
C HIS A 57 -3.08 -10.06 -8.15
N LEU A 58 -3.55 -8.82 -7.99
CA LEU A 58 -2.73 -7.63 -8.19
C LEU A 58 -1.57 -7.55 -7.19
N CYS A 59 -1.81 -7.86 -5.91
CA CYS A 59 -0.74 -7.91 -4.91
C CYS A 59 0.42 -8.83 -5.31
N LYS A 60 0.16 -9.92 -6.06
CA LYS A 60 1.22 -10.82 -6.54
C LYS A 60 2.08 -10.21 -7.66
N ARG A 61 1.57 -9.20 -8.39
CA ARG A 61 2.26 -8.53 -9.50
C ARG A 61 3.21 -7.41 -9.06
N TYR A 62 3.00 -6.82 -7.88
CA TYR A 62 3.87 -5.77 -7.33
C TYR A 62 4.90 -6.39 -6.38
N PHE A 63 6.08 -6.73 -6.89
CA PHE A 63 7.07 -7.54 -6.15
C PHE A 63 7.55 -6.89 -4.86
N GLU A 64 7.87 -5.59 -4.87
CA GLU A 64 8.37 -4.87 -3.68
C GLU A 64 7.30 -4.76 -2.59
N TYR A 65 6.03 -4.67 -2.99
CA TYR A 65 4.90 -4.52 -2.08
C TYR A 65 4.18 -5.83 -1.76
N ARG A 66 4.53 -6.95 -2.41
CA ARG A 66 3.73 -8.19 -2.45
C ARG A 66 3.33 -8.74 -1.08
N ARG A 67 4.29 -8.93 -0.18
CA ARG A 67 4.03 -9.54 1.13
C ARG A 67 3.10 -8.68 1.98
N ARG A 68 3.43 -7.38 2.06
CA ARG A 68 2.65 -6.36 2.79
C ARG A 68 1.25 -6.20 2.18
N CYS A 69 1.16 -6.12 0.87
CA CYS A 69 -0.11 -6.02 0.14
C CYS A 69 -1.05 -7.20 0.47
N LEU A 70 -0.53 -8.44 0.42
CA LEU A 70 -1.32 -9.64 0.70
C LEU A 70 -1.80 -9.71 2.15
N SER A 71 -1.05 -9.14 3.11
CA SER A 71 -1.45 -9.08 4.52
C SER A 71 -2.42 -7.95 4.84
N ILE A 72 -2.46 -6.88 4.04
CA ILE A 72 -3.26 -5.69 4.32
C ILE A 72 -4.51 -5.61 3.44
N LEU A 73 -4.40 -5.67 2.11
CA LEU A 73 -5.54 -5.34 1.24
C LEU A 73 -6.62 -6.44 1.22
N PRO A 74 -6.31 -7.72 0.88
CA PRO A 74 -7.34 -8.75 0.79
C PRO A 74 -8.11 -9.05 2.09
N PRO A 75 -7.51 -8.97 3.29
CA PRO A 75 -8.25 -9.08 4.54
C PRO A 75 -9.19 -7.89 4.79
N ASN A 76 -8.76 -6.67 4.43
CA ASN A 76 -9.53 -5.44 4.62
C ASN A 76 -10.42 -5.09 3.40
N PHE A 77 -10.77 -6.07 2.56
CA PHE A 77 -11.51 -5.83 1.32
C PHE A 77 -12.90 -5.22 1.54
N HIS A 78 -13.51 -5.45 2.71
CA HIS A 78 -14.81 -4.86 3.06
C HIS A 78 -14.72 -3.32 3.14
N VAL A 79 -13.74 -2.80 3.87
CA VAL A 79 -13.49 -1.35 4.00
C VAL A 79 -13.15 -0.74 2.64
N ILE A 80 -12.32 -1.43 1.85
CA ILE A 80 -11.97 -0.99 0.49
C ILE A 80 -13.23 -0.92 -0.38
N ALA A 81 -14.11 -1.93 -0.32
CA ALA A 81 -15.36 -1.93 -1.07
C ALA A 81 -16.26 -0.77 -0.67
N ASP A 82 -16.41 -0.48 0.63
CA ASP A 82 -17.26 0.62 1.11
C ASP A 82 -16.76 1.99 0.62
N HIS A 83 -15.44 2.18 0.60
CA HIS A 83 -14.80 3.37 0.03
C HIS A 83 -15.05 3.47 -1.49
N MET A 84 -14.94 2.35 -2.22
CA MET A 84 -15.19 2.32 -3.66
C MET A 84 -16.68 2.54 -3.98
N ASP A 85 -17.60 1.95 -3.22
CA ASP A 85 -19.04 2.14 -3.36
C ASP A 85 -19.41 3.62 -3.19
N SER A 86 -18.88 4.26 -2.14
CA SER A 86 -19.05 5.70 -1.91
C SER A 86 -18.51 6.55 -3.06
N ALA A 87 -17.34 6.17 -3.60
CA ALA A 87 -16.73 6.86 -4.73
C ALA A 87 -17.49 6.68 -6.04
N ILE A 88 -18.13 5.54 -6.27
CA ILE A 88 -19.00 5.31 -7.44
C ILE A 88 -20.19 6.26 -7.38
N SER A 89 -20.81 6.45 -6.20
CA SER A 89 -21.90 7.41 -6.02
C SER A 89 -21.48 8.86 -6.25
N LEU A 90 -20.24 9.21 -5.90
CA LEU A 90 -19.69 10.57 -6.05
C LEU A 90 -18.99 10.81 -7.41
N GLY A 91 -18.77 9.75 -8.19
CA GLY A 91 -18.03 9.78 -9.46
C GLY A 91 -16.52 10.00 -9.34
N ILE A 92 -15.94 10.00 -8.13
CA ILE A 92 -14.52 10.29 -7.89
C ILE A 92 -13.96 9.34 -6.84
N TYR A 93 -13.00 8.49 -7.24
CA TYR A 93 -12.24 7.64 -6.32
C TYR A 93 -10.84 8.18 -6.08
N LYS A 94 -10.43 8.27 -4.82
CA LYS A 94 -9.08 8.70 -4.39
C LYS A 94 -8.39 7.56 -3.63
N PRO A 95 -7.52 6.78 -4.30
CA PRO A 95 -6.79 5.68 -3.68
C PRO A 95 -5.97 6.08 -2.44
N LEU A 96 -5.45 7.31 -2.40
CA LEU A 96 -4.69 7.83 -1.27
C LEU A 96 -5.49 7.77 0.04
N ASP A 97 -6.78 8.12 0.00
CA ASP A 97 -7.61 8.22 1.21
C ASP A 97 -7.81 6.82 1.82
N THR A 98 -8.11 5.83 0.96
CA THR A 98 -8.21 4.43 1.36
C THR A 98 -6.86 3.90 1.86
N CYS A 99 -5.75 4.19 1.18
CA CYS A 99 -4.41 3.77 1.61
C CYS A 99 -3.97 4.42 2.93
N THR A 100 -4.40 5.65 3.20
CA THR A 100 -4.15 6.34 4.47
C THR A 100 -4.96 5.70 5.59
N ASN A 101 -6.24 5.37 5.33
CA ASN A 101 -7.09 4.63 6.28
C ASN A 101 -6.48 3.26 6.64
N LEU A 102 -5.90 2.57 5.64
CA LEU A 102 -5.21 1.29 5.83
C LEU A 102 -3.78 1.41 6.41
N LYS A 103 -3.35 2.62 6.77
CA LYS A 103 -2.02 2.93 7.34
C LYS A 103 -0.83 2.56 6.42
N GLU A 104 -1.08 2.51 5.12
CA GLU A 104 -0.03 2.30 4.11
C GLU A 104 0.55 3.63 3.61
N CYS A 105 -0.18 4.73 3.78
CA CYS A 105 0.29 6.09 3.54
C CYS A 105 0.33 6.90 4.84
N SER A 106 1.35 7.76 4.98
CA SER A 106 1.41 8.75 6.07
C SER A 106 0.44 9.91 5.81
N HIS A 107 -0.04 10.56 6.89
CA HIS A 107 -0.75 11.83 6.79
C HIS A 107 0.15 12.87 6.08
N GLY A 108 -0.35 13.47 4.99
CA GLY A 108 0.41 14.39 4.13
C GLY A 108 1.10 13.74 2.91
N ALA A 109 0.95 12.43 2.72
CA ALA A 109 1.35 11.79 1.47
C ALA A 109 0.53 12.34 0.28
N LYS A 110 1.13 12.32 -0.91
CA LYS A 110 0.49 12.84 -2.13
C LYS A 110 -0.17 11.71 -2.91
N GLN A 111 -1.31 12.03 -3.53
CA GLN A 111 -1.96 11.15 -4.49
C GLN A 111 -1.01 10.99 -5.69
N ILE A 112 -0.73 9.77 -6.09
CA ILE A 112 0.11 9.51 -7.26
C ILE A 112 -0.75 9.64 -8.53
N THR A 113 -0.17 10.25 -9.57
CA THR A 113 -0.73 10.19 -10.92
C THR A 113 -0.32 8.86 -11.53
N ILE A 114 -1.27 7.94 -11.66
CA ILE A 114 -1.03 6.67 -12.33
C ILE A 114 -1.33 6.90 -13.81
N PRO A 115 -0.33 6.77 -14.69
CA PRO A 115 -0.60 6.86 -16.11
C PRO A 115 -1.51 5.68 -16.48
N LYS A 116 -2.68 5.97 -17.04
CA LYS A 116 -3.64 4.97 -17.51
C LYS A 116 -3.08 4.31 -18.76
N TYR A 117 -2.19 3.33 -18.58
CA TYR A 117 -1.79 2.42 -19.65
C TYR A 117 -2.37 1.04 -19.33
N PHE A 118 -3.28 0.61 -20.22
CA PHE A 118 -4.08 -0.64 -20.26
C PHE A 118 -5.39 -0.66 -19.47
#